data_AF-A0A7S2CIP3-F1
#
_entry.id   AF-A0A7S2CIP3-F1
#
_cell.length_a   1.000
_cell.length_b   1.000
_cell.length_c   1.000
_cell.angle_alpha   90.00
_cell.angle_beta   90.00
_cell.angle_gamma   90.00
#
_symmetry.space_group_name_H-M   'P 1'
#
loop_
_entity.id
_entity.type
_entity.pdbx_description
1 polymer ?
#
loop_
_entity_poly.entity_id
_entity_poly.type
_entity_poly.pdbx_seq_one_letter_code
_entity_poly.pdbx_strand_id
1 'polypeptide(L)'
;FTIPPDPSRPLDVFLEDYFRDFGNSGINRDEHAIPCFGRAQVQRFLLSPPRPVSCSGVSMGTHAAVVRYLQTMWEEMRRPIYTKQCLLHDQAFHNMLLWTGRLSPVRAWSNERGPVTTVGWPEHLYRDRFGRVLNRDGELVHVVHQYDRRKELQATLGSRYALVKEPEAPPRTAAPTDTTAALVSGWPQAVAARTSS
;
A
#
# COMPACT_ATOMS: atom_id res chain seq x y z
N PHE A 1 0.15 18.00 -14.81
CA PHE A 1 -0.81 17.18 -15.59
C PHE A 1 -1.93 16.72 -14.68
N THR A 2 -3.17 17.08 -14.98
CA THR A 2 -4.35 16.69 -14.19
C THR A 2 -5.05 15.57 -14.95
N ILE A 3 -4.93 14.33 -14.49
CA ILE A 3 -5.69 13.20 -15.05
C ILE A 3 -7.10 13.30 -14.43
N PRO A 4 -8.16 13.48 -15.22
CA PRO A 4 -9.51 13.56 -14.67
C PRO A 4 -9.88 12.25 -13.96
N PRO A 5 -10.62 12.32 -12.84
CA PRO A 5 -11.09 11.13 -12.15
C PRO A 5 -11.94 10.28 -13.10
N ASP A 6 -11.52 9.04 -13.36
CA ASP A 6 -12.37 8.03 -13.97
C ASP A 6 -13.08 7.24 -12.85
N PRO A 7 -14.39 7.48 -12.63
CA PRO A 7 -15.15 6.80 -11.59
C PRO A 7 -15.37 5.30 -11.91
N SER A 8 -15.09 4.85 -13.14
CA SER A 8 -15.21 3.43 -13.53
C SER A 8 -14.03 2.57 -13.06
N ARG A 9 -12.93 3.19 -12.63
CA ARG A 9 -11.74 2.48 -12.13
C ARG A 9 -11.60 2.69 -10.61
N PRO A 10 -12.08 1.73 -9.81
CA PRO A 10 -12.05 1.80 -8.35
C PRO A 10 -10.61 1.80 -7.81
N LEU A 11 -10.47 2.05 -6.51
CA LEU A 11 -9.23 1.74 -5.80
C LEU A 11 -9.12 0.21 -5.70
N ASP A 12 -8.02 -0.35 -6.19
CA ASP A 12 -7.65 -1.75 -6.02
C ASP A 12 -6.87 -1.92 -4.70
N VAL A 13 -7.36 -2.81 -3.83
CA VAL A 13 -6.68 -3.22 -2.59
C VAL A 13 -6.41 -4.72 -2.61
N PHE A 14 -5.39 -5.16 -1.88
CA PHE A 14 -4.88 -6.53 -1.98
C PHE A 14 -4.90 -7.22 -0.62
N LEU A 15 -5.64 -8.32 -0.53
CA LEU A 15 -5.74 -9.11 0.70
C LEU A 15 -4.42 -9.85 0.96
N GLU A 16 -4.03 -10.01 2.23
CA GLU A 16 -2.75 -10.63 2.60
C GLU A 16 -2.75 -12.15 2.42
N ASP A 17 -3.87 -12.82 2.71
CA ASP A 17 -4.03 -14.28 2.59
C ASP A 17 -5.51 -14.67 2.79
N TYR A 18 -6.01 -15.72 2.11
CA TYR A 18 -7.40 -16.20 2.28
C TYR A 18 -7.73 -16.70 3.68
N PHE A 19 -6.74 -17.18 4.44
CA PHE A 19 -6.91 -17.64 5.81
C PHE A 19 -6.64 -16.52 6.82
N ARG A 20 -5.90 -15.45 6.47
CA ARG A 20 -5.60 -14.36 7.42
C ARG A 20 -6.73 -13.34 7.52
N ASP A 21 -7.39 -13.36 8.67
CA ASP A 21 -8.35 -12.35 9.08
C ASP A 21 -7.94 -11.73 10.42
N PHE A 22 -8.69 -10.73 10.87
CA PHE A 22 -8.46 -10.13 12.19
C PHE A 22 -8.76 -11.09 13.36
N GLY A 23 -9.51 -12.17 13.13
CA GLY A 23 -9.79 -13.20 14.14
C GLY A 23 -8.54 -14.02 14.49
N ASN A 24 -7.69 -14.30 13.50
CA ASN A 24 -6.50 -15.15 13.66
C ASN A 24 -5.16 -14.43 13.43
N SER A 25 -5.16 -13.11 13.24
CA SER A 25 -3.95 -12.28 13.17
C SER A 25 -3.77 -11.44 14.43
N GLY A 26 -3.02 -11.96 15.42
CA GLY A 26 -2.72 -11.25 16.67
C GLY A 26 -2.01 -9.91 16.44
N ILE A 27 -1.08 -9.84 15.49
CA ILE A 27 -0.38 -8.60 15.14
C ILE A 27 -1.36 -7.54 14.59
N ASN A 28 -2.15 -7.89 13.57
CA ASN A 28 -3.10 -6.93 12.99
C ASN A 28 -4.21 -6.54 13.98
N ARG A 29 -4.65 -7.45 14.85
CA ARG A 29 -5.71 -7.18 15.84
C ARG A 29 -5.19 -6.43 17.06
N ASP A 30 -4.24 -7.01 17.78
CA ASP A 30 -3.84 -6.60 19.13
C ASP A 30 -2.76 -5.52 19.12
N GLU A 31 -1.87 -5.52 18.12
CA GLU A 31 -0.77 -4.55 18.04
C GLU A 31 -1.11 -3.35 17.13
N HIS A 32 -1.85 -3.57 16.05
CA HIS A 32 -2.21 -2.51 15.10
C HIS A 32 -3.58 -1.91 15.42
N ALA A 33 -4.67 -2.69 15.32
CA ALA A 33 -6.03 -2.13 15.30
C ALA A 33 -6.58 -1.73 16.68
N ILE A 34 -6.44 -2.59 17.70
CA ILE A 34 -6.97 -2.31 19.05
C ILE A 34 -6.36 -1.05 19.67
N PRO A 35 -5.04 -0.81 19.60
CA PRO A 35 -4.44 0.40 20.14
C PRO A 35 -4.96 1.68 19.48
N CYS A 36 -5.34 1.60 18.20
CA CYS A 36 -5.86 2.75 17.44
C CYS A 36 -7.35 3.00 17.69
N PHE A 37 -8.19 1.96 17.60
CA PHE A 37 -9.65 2.14 17.53
C PHE A 37 -10.41 1.60 18.75
N GLY A 38 -9.70 0.91 19.64
CA GLY A 38 -10.28 0.24 20.80
C GLY A 38 -11.01 -1.06 20.45
N ARG A 39 -11.13 -1.94 21.45
CA ARG A 39 -11.72 -3.28 21.31
C ARG A 39 -13.13 -3.27 20.74
N ALA A 40 -13.98 -2.33 21.16
CA ALA A 40 -15.37 -2.27 20.72
C ALA A 40 -15.50 -2.03 19.21
N GLN A 41 -14.73 -1.11 18.64
CA GLN A 41 -14.77 -0.84 17.20
C GLN A 41 -14.16 -1.99 16.40
N VAL A 42 -13.04 -2.53 16.85
CA VAL A 42 -12.40 -3.70 16.21
C VAL A 42 -13.34 -4.90 16.21
N GLN A 43 -14.02 -5.18 17.33
CA GLN A 43 -15.02 -6.24 17.40
C GLN A 43 -16.13 -6.03 16.37
N ARG A 44 -16.70 -4.82 16.34
CA ARG A 44 -17.84 -4.49 15.47
C ARG A 44 -17.50 -4.56 13.98
N PHE A 45 -16.34 -4.04 13.58
CA PHE A 45 -16.05 -3.83 12.17
C PHE A 45 -15.10 -4.85 11.56
N LEU A 46 -14.25 -5.51 12.37
CA LEU A 46 -13.19 -6.39 11.88
C LEU A 46 -13.34 -7.85 12.34
N LEU A 47 -14.02 -8.12 13.45
CA LEU A 47 -14.17 -9.48 14.01
C LEU A 47 -15.58 -10.06 13.88
N SER A 48 -16.61 -9.25 13.62
CA SER A 48 -18.01 -9.71 13.57
C SER A 48 -18.78 -9.04 12.41
N PRO A 49 -18.72 -9.61 11.18
CA PRO A 49 -18.05 -10.86 10.83
C PRO A 49 -16.51 -10.69 10.75
N PRO A 50 -15.73 -11.77 10.88
CA PRO A 50 -14.29 -11.73 10.62
C PRO A 50 -14.02 -11.17 9.23
N ARG A 51 -13.13 -10.17 9.16
CA ARG A 51 -12.71 -9.53 7.92
C ARG A 51 -11.30 -9.95 7.54
N PRO A 52 -11.05 -10.29 6.27
CA PRO A 52 -9.69 -10.56 5.82
C PRO A 52 -8.84 -9.30 5.96
N VAL A 53 -7.55 -9.50 6.23
CA VAL A 53 -6.60 -8.38 6.29
C VAL A 53 -6.26 -7.95 4.87
N SER A 54 -6.40 -6.66 4.59
CA SER A 54 -5.90 -6.01 3.38
C SER A 54 -4.56 -5.33 3.66
N CYS A 55 -3.57 -5.59 2.82
CA CYS A 55 -2.23 -5.02 2.98
C CYS A 55 -2.22 -3.55 2.53
N SER A 56 -1.89 -2.65 3.44
CA SER A 56 -1.74 -1.22 3.14
C SER A 56 -0.50 -0.89 2.30
N GLY A 57 0.48 -1.81 2.26
CA GLY A 57 1.75 -1.64 1.53
C GLY A 57 1.62 -1.68 0.01
N VAL A 58 0.48 -2.12 -0.52
CA VAL A 58 0.18 -2.07 -1.96
C VAL A 58 -1.26 -1.61 -2.15
N SER A 59 -1.47 -0.60 -2.98
CA SER A 59 -2.79 -0.17 -3.44
C SER A 59 -2.62 0.39 -4.86
N MET A 60 -3.60 0.15 -5.72
CA MET A 60 -3.54 0.56 -7.13
C MET A 60 -4.83 1.26 -7.54
N GLY A 61 -4.79 2.04 -8.61
CA GLY A 61 -5.99 2.71 -9.11
C GLY A 61 -5.64 3.88 -10.00
N THR A 62 -6.66 4.62 -10.42
CA THR A 62 -6.43 5.90 -11.10
C THR A 62 -5.78 6.89 -10.14
N HIS A 63 -5.10 7.90 -10.69
CA HIS A 63 -4.56 9.01 -9.90
C HIS A 63 -5.60 9.55 -8.90
N ALA A 64 -6.82 9.80 -9.36
CA ALA A 64 -7.86 10.32 -8.50
C ALA A 64 -8.33 9.33 -7.42
N ALA A 65 -8.38 8.03 -7.71
CA ALA A 65 -8.71 7.02 -6.70
C ALA A 65 -7.64 6.95 -5.61
N VAL A 66 -6.36 6.95 -5.99
CA VAL A 66 -5.23 6.94 -5.05
C VAL A 66 -5.16 8.23 -4.23
N VAL A 67 -5.34 9.40 -4.86
CA VAL A 67 -5.37 10.68 -4.14
C VAL A 67 -6.51 10.71 -3.12
N ARG A 68 -7.72 10.26 -3.49
CA ARG A 68 -8.84 10.15 -2.54
C ARG A 68 -8.52 9.20 -1.39
N TYR A 69 -7.94 8.03 -1.66
CA TYR A 69 -7.49 7.10 -0.64
C TYR A 69 -6.52 7.76 0.36
N LEU A 70 -5.48 8.44 -0.15
CA LEU A 70 -4.50 9.14 0.67
C LEU A 70 -5.13 10.27 1.49
N GLN A 71 -6.05 11.03 0.89
CA GLN A 71 -6.79 12.08 1.60
C GLN A 71 -7.64 11.49 2.73
N THR A 72 -8.38 10.41 2.49
CA THR A 72 -9.20 9.74 3.52
C THR A 72 -8.34 9.17 4.65
N MET A 73 -7.21 8.53 4.32
CA MET A 73 -6.23 8.06 5.31
C MET A 73 -5.70 9.21 6.16
N TRP A 74 -5.24 10.29 5.51
CA TRP A 74 -4.71 11.47 6.17
C TRP A 74 -5.73 12.16 7.09
N GLU A 75 -6.97 12.32 6.61
CA GLU A 75 -8.04 12.93 7.38
C GLU A 75 -8.42 12.15 8.62
N GLU A 76 -8.37 10.82 8.55
CA GLU A 76 -8.55 9.99 9.74
C GLU A 76 -7.35 10.10 10.67
N MET A 77 -6.13 9.89 10.16
CA MET A 77 -4.90 9.87 10.96
C MET A 77 -4.62 11.20 11.66
N ARG A 78 -5.02 12.35 11.09
CA ARG A 78 -4.83 13.67 11.71
C ARG A 78 -5.81 13.98 12.85
N ARG A 79 -6.77 13.10 13.16
CA ARG A 79 -7.69 13.33 14.27
C ARG A 79 -6.91 13.37 15.59
N PRO A 80 -7.19 14.33 16.49
CA PRO A 80 -6.40 14.54 17.71
C PRO A 80 -6.55 13.40 18.75
N ILE A 81 -7.42 12.43 18.48
CA ILE A 81 -7.67 11.27 19.35
C ILE A 81 -6.59 10.18 19.23
N TYR A 82 -5.79 10.19 18.16
CA TYR A 82 -4.81 9.13 17.91
C TYR A 82 -3.45 9.46 18.53
N THR A 83 -2.86 8.47 19.20
CA THR A 83 -1.52 8.60 19.77
C THR A 83 -0.45 8.47 18.70
N LYS A 84 0.77 8.94 18.98
CA LYS A 84 1.92 8.74 18.07
C LYS A 84 2.14 7.28 17.70
N GLN A 85 1.90 6.36 18.66
CA GLN A 85 2.02 4.93 18.41
C GLN A 85 1.00 4.43 17.38
N CYS A 86 -0.23 4.97 17.41
CA CYS A 86 -1.26 4.62 16.43
C CYS A 86 -0.81 5.02 15.01
N LEU A 87 -0.22 6.20 14.86
CA LEU A 87 0.17 6.76 13.56
C LEU A 87 1.27 5.98 12.85
N LEU A 88 1.94 5.05 13.53
CA LEU A 88 2.91 4.12 12.93
C LEU A 88 2.23 2.92 12.25
N HIS A 89 0.92 2.75 12.42
CA HIS A 89 0.16 1.57 11.99
C HIS A 89 -0.81 1.92 10.85
N ASP A 90 -0.28 2.31 9.70
CA ASP A 90 -1.07 2.56 8.47
C ASP A 90 -1.99 1.38 8.10
N GLN A 91 -1.52 0.14 8.33
CA GLN A 91 -2.29 -1.09 8.21
C GLN A 91 -3.61 -1.06 9.00
N ALA A 92 -3.62 -0.49 10.20
CA ALA A 92 -4.82 -0.39 11.03
C ALA A 92 -5.84 0.58 10.42
N PHE A 93 -5.38 1.77 10.01
CA PHE A 93 -6.23 2.80 9.39
C PHE A 93 -6.80 2.32 8.06
N HIS A 94 -5.96 1.72 7.21
CA HIS A 94 -6.35 1.17 5.93
C HIS A 94 -7.51 0.17 6.09
N ASN A 95 -7.36 -0.82 6.97
CA ASN A 95 -8.38 -1.84 7.18
C ASN A 95 -9.64 -1.28 7.85
N MET A 96 -9.50 -0.39 8.84
CA MET A 96 -10.68 0.20 9.48
C MET A 96 -11.49 1.01 8.47
N LEU A 97 -10.85 1.84 7.64
CA LEU A 97 -11.53 2.62 6.60
C LEU A 97 -12.14 1.74 5.51
N LEU A 98 -11.45 0.68 5.09
CA LEU A 98 -11.95 -0.28 4.12
C LEU A 98 -13.25 -0.95 4.62
N TRP A 99 -13.21 -1.55 5.82
CA TRP A 99 -14.32 -2.36 6.32
C TRP A 99 -15.46 -1.56 6.93
N THR A 100 -15.24 -0.28 7.24
CA THR A 100 -16.32 0.68 7.56
C THR A 100 -16.95 1.30 6.31
N GLY A 101 -16.46 0.97 5.11
CA GLY A 101 -16.98 1.51 3.84
C GLY A 101 -16.63 2.99 3.61
N ARG A 102 -15.59 3.48 4.29
CA ARG A 102 -15.15 4.88 4.19
C ARG A 102 -14.15 5.13 3.06
N LEU A 103 -13.63 4.08 2.43
CA LEU A 103 -12.88 4.20 1.18
C LEU A 103 -13.85 4.33 -0.01
N SER A 104 -13.57 5.27 -0.92
CA SER A 104 -14.24 5.40 -2.23
C SER A 104 -14.23 4.05 -2.98
N PRO A 105 -15.14 3.78 -3.95
CA PRO A 105 -15.39 2.45 -4.48
C PRO A 105 -14.12 1.62 -4.62
N VAL A 106 -14.09 0.48 -3.92
CA VAL A 106 -12.94 -0.41 -3.81
C VAL A 106 -13.21 -1.70 -4.55
N ARG A 107 -12.20 -2.23 -5.24
CA ARG A 107 -12.15 -3.61 -5.68
C ARG A 107 -11.06 -4.33 -4.89
N ALA A 108 -11.47 -5.29 -4.06
CA ALA A 108 -10.54 -6.11 -3.30
C ALA A 108 -10.11 -7.32 -4.15
N TRP A 109 -8.80 -7.57 -4.18
CA TRP A 109 -8.21 -8.72 -4.83
C TRP A 109 -7.76 -9.75 -3.80
N SER A 110 -8.08 -11.02 -4.04
CA SER A 110 -7.54 -12.10 -3.23
C SER A 110 -6.03 -12.24 -3.48
N ASN A 111 -5.29 -12.68 -2.46
CA ASN A 111 -3.84 -12.85 -2.56
C ASN A 111 -3.46 -13.93 -3.60
N GLU A 112 -4.37 -14.87 -3.83
CA GLU A 112 -4.13 -16.07 -4.64
C GLU A 112 -4.45 -15.86 -6.12
N ARG A 113 -5.27 -14.87 -6.49
CA ARG A 113 -5.74 -14.68 -7.88
C ARG A 113 -5.48 -13.28 -8.42
N GLY A 114 -5.02 -12.36 -7.57
CA GLY A 114 -4.75 -10.98 -7.97
C GLY A 114 -3.42 -10.80 -8.71
N PRO A 115 -3.20 -9.60 -9.28
CA PRO A 115 -1.92 -9.21 -9.88
C PRO A 115 -0.82 -8.95 -8.84
N VAL A 116 -1.14 -9.05 -7.55
CA VAL A 116 -0.24 -8.81 -6.42
C VAL A 116 -0.32 -10.00 -5.49
N THR A 117 0.83 -10.46 -5.02
CA THR A 117 0.92 -11.46 -3.96
C THR A 117 1.79 -10.92 -2.82
N THR A 118 1.25 -10.95 -1.61
CA THR A 118 1.95 -10.71 -0.36
C THR A 118 2.48 -12.04 0.16
N VAL A 119 3.81 -12.21 0.21
CA VAL A 119 4.45 -13.50 0.53
C VAL A 119 4.83 -13.69 2.00
N GLY A 120 4.36 -12.80 2.90
CA GLY A 120 4.61 -12.93 4.34
C GLY A 120 4.09 -14.26 4.91
N TRP A 121 3.00 -14.80 4.37
CA TRP A 121 2.29 -15.96 4.92
C TRP A 121 1.70 -17.01 3.96
N PRO A 122 1.72 -16.90 2.61
CA PRO A 122 0.98 -17.84 1.77
C PRO A 122 1.55 -19.26 1.91
N GLU A 123 0.65 -20.23 2.05
CA GLU A 123 1.00 -21.65 2.21
C GLU A 123 1.85 -22.15 1.03
N HIS A 124 1.58 -21.65 -0.17
CA HIS A 124 2.25 -22.06 -1.40
C HIS A 124 2.67 -20.85 -2.23
N LEU A 125 3.89 -20.94 -2.77
CA LEU A 125 4.45 -19.97 -3.71
C LEU A 125 4.68 -20.68 -5.04
N TYR A 126 3.77 -20.47 -5.99
CA TYR A 126 3.90 -21.01 -7.34
C TYR A 126 4.93 -20.21 -8.13
N ARG A 127 5.78 -20.92 -8.87
CA ARG A 127 6.82 -20.31 -9.70
C ARG A 127 6.89 -21.02 -11.04
N ASP A 128 7.21 -20.26 -12.09
CA ASP A 128 7.52 -20.84 -13.39
C ASP A 128 8.98 -21.31 -13.47
N ARG A 129 9.36 -21.85 -14.64
CA ARG A 129 10.72 -22.35 -14.91
C ARG A 129 11.82 -21.28 -14.81
N PHE A 130 11.46 -20.00 -14.79
CA PHE A 130 12.38 -18.87 -14.66
C PHE A 130 12.40 -18.30 -13.23
N GLY A 131 11.72 -18.95 -12.29
CA GLY A 131 11.62 -18.51 -10.91
C GLY A 131 10.71 -17.30 -10.69
N ARG A 132 9.89 -16.94 -11.69
CA ARG A 132 8.91 -15.84 -11.56
C ARG A 132 7.67 -16.34 -10.82
N VAL A 133 7.10 -15.50 -9.96
CA VAL A 133 5.94 -15.86 -9.12
C VAL A 133 4.67 -15.91 -9.95
N LEU A 134 3.89 -16.96 -9.77
CA LEU A 134 2.58 -17.16 -10.39
C LEU A 134 1.47 -17.09 -9.34
N ASN A 135 0.29 -16.64 -9.74
CA ASN A 135 -0.92 -16.76 -8.96
C ASN A 135 -1.50 -18.20 -9.08
N ARG A 136 -2.59 -18.49 -8.38
CA ARG A 136 -3.27 -19.79 -8.37
C ARG A 136 -3.83 -20.20 -9.75
N ASP A 137 -4.09 -19.22 -10.60
CA ASP A 137 -4.55 -19.44 -11.98
C ASP A 137 -3.39 -19.65 -12.96
N GLY A 138 -2.15 -19.67 -12.47
CA GLY A 138 -0.95 -19.87 -13.28
C GLY A 138 -0.49 -18.61 -14.03
N GLU A 139 -1.09 -17.46 -13.73
CA GLU A 139 -0.74 -16.18 -14.34
C GLU A 139 0.41 -15.51 -13.60
N LEU A 140 1.17 -14.66 -14.31
CA LEU A 140 2.29 -13.96 -13.73
C LEU A 140 1.82 -12.89 -12.74
N VAL A 141 2.33 -12.94 -11.50
CA VAL A 141 2.15 -11.87 -10.51
C VAL A 141 3.03 -10.67 -10.88
N HIS A 142 2.45 -9.48 -10.86
CA HIS A 142 3.14 -8.24 -11.23
C HIS A 142 3.89 -7.61 -10.05
N VAL A 143 3.39 -7.78 -8.82
CA VAL A 143 4.03 -7.28 -7.59
C VAL A 143 4.12 -8.40 -6.55
N VAL A 144 5.35 -8.69 -6.12
CA VAL A 144 5.63 -9.62 -5.01
C VAL A 144 5.98 -8.78 -3.78
N HIS A 145 5.04 -8.63 -2.86
CA HIS A 145 5.21 -7.83 -1.64
C HIS A 145 5.73 -8.68 -0.48
N GLN A 146 6.55 -8.10 0.41
CA GLN A 146 7.23 -8.80 1.52
C GLN A 146 8.11 -9.98 1.08
N TYR A 147 8.74 -9.89 -0.09
CA TYR A 147 9.58 -10.95 -0.67
C TYR A 147 10.74 -11.41 0.26
N ASP A 148 11.20 -10.52 1.13
CA ASP A 148 12.25 -10.71 2.12
C ASP A 148 11.84 -11.65 3.27
N ARG A 149 10.55 -11.95 3.42
CA ARG A 149 10.04 -12.91 4.42
C ARG A 149 10.25 -14.37 4.03
N ARG A 150 10.73 -14.63 2.80
CA ARG A 150 11.05 -15.97 2.27
C ARG A 150 12.50 -15.98 1.81
N LYS A 151 13.36 -16.73 2.52
CA LYS A 151 14.81 -16.76 2.27
C LYS A 151 15.15 -17.13 0.83
N GLU A 152 14.40 -18.07 0.23
CA GLU A 152 14.62 -18.54 -1.13
C GLU A 152 14.27 -17.47 -2.18
N LEU A 153 13.20 -16.71 -1.95
CA LEU A 153 12.83 -15.56 -2.80
C LEU A 153 13.86 -14.44 -2.66
N GLN A 154 14.24 -14.12 -1.42
CA GLN A 154 15.26 -13.12 -1.13
C GLN A 154 16.59 -13.48 -1.80
N ALA A 155 17.01 -14.74 -1.75
CA ALA A 155 18.23 -15.22 -2.41
C ALA A 155 18.12 -15.10 -3.95
N THR A 156 17.02 -15.58 -4.53
CA THR A 156 16.81 -15.54 -6.00
C THR A 156 16.77 -14.11 -6.54
N LEU A 157 16.04 -13.21 -5.86
CA LEU A 157 15.94 -11.81 -6.24
C LEU A 157 17.25 -11.06 -5.96
N GLY A 158 17.93 -11.37 -4.85
CA GLY A 158 19.23 -10.82 -4.53
C GLY A 158 20.29 -11.17 -5.58
N SER A 159 20.27 -12.38 -6.12
CA SER A 159 21.13 -12.76 -7.25
C SER A 159 20.74 -12.05 -8.55
N ARG A 160 19.44 -11.85 -8.81
CA ARG A 160 18.93 -11.22 -10.04
C ARG A 160 19.15 -9.71 -10.09
N TYR A 161 19.04 -9.03 -8.94
CA TYR A 161 19.15 -7.58 -8.79
C TYR A 161 20.32 -7.18 -7.90
N ALA A 162 21.41 -7.96 -7.94
CA ALA A 162 22.61 -7.66 -7.19
C ALA A 162 23.02 -6.19 -7.43
N LEU A 163 23.24 -5.45 -6.34
CA LEU A 163 23.63 -4.04 -6.41
C LEU A 163 24.90 -3.93 -7.26
N VAL A 164 24.77 -3.30 -8.42
CA VAL A 164 25.91 -3.01 -9.29
C VAL A 164 26.64 -1.80 -8.69
N LYS A 165 27.95 -1.94 -8.45
CA LYS A 165 28.77 -0.85 -7.86
C LYS A 165 28.78 0.40 -8.74
N GLU A 166 28.64 0.21 -10.05
CA GLU A 166 28.58 1.27 -11.05
C GLU A 166 27.34 1.03 -11.94
N PRO A 167 26.16 1.55 -11.57
CA PRO A 167 24.97 1.35 -12.37
C PRO A 167 25.09 2.12 -13.69
N GLU A 168 24.74 1.48 -14.80
CA GLU A 168 24.56 2.18 -16.07
C GLU A 168 23.49 3.26 -15.89
N ALA A 169 23.82 4.50 -16.24
CA ALA A 169 22.82 5.56 -16.26
C ALA A 169 21.84 5.26 -17.41
N PRO A 170 20.51 5.28 -17.17
CA PRO A 170 19.56 5.19 -18.28
C PRO A 170 19.86 6.34 -19.25
N PRO A 171 19.77 6.11 -20.57
CA PRO A 171 19.95 7.17 -21.54
C PRO A 171 18.99 8.30 -21.18
N ARG A 172 19.56 9.47 -20.85
CA ARG A 172 18.75 10.68 -20.67
C ARG A 172 18.07 10.92 -22.00
N THR A 173 16.75 10.80 -22.05
CA THR A 173 15.98 11.41 -23.13
C THR A 173 16.41 12.87 -23.17
N ALA A 174 16.85 13.34 -24.33
CA ALA A 174 17.12 14.76 -24.52
C ALA A 174 15.88 15.51 -24.00
N ALA A 175 16.09 16.45 -23.07
CA ALA A 175 15.02 17.31 -22.64
C ALA A 175 14.36 17.88 -23.90
N PRO A 176 13.01 17.92 -23.99
CA PRO A 176 12.38 18.73 -25.01
C PRO A 176 13.04 20.11 -24.94
N THR A 177 13.55 20.59 -26.07
CA THR A 177 14.03 21.97 -26.21
C THR A 177 12.84 22.87 -26.01
N ASP A 178 12.54 23.16 -24.74
CA ASP A 178 11.39 23.93 -24.33
C ASP A 178 11.65 25.40 -24.70
N THR A 179 10.92 25.86 -25.72
CA THR A 179 10.87 27.27 -26.12
C THR A 179 9.73 28.01 -25.43
N THR A 180 9.27 27.54 -24.27
CA THR A 180 8.21 28.20 -23.50
C THR A 180 8.57 28.32 -22.02
N ALA A 181 9.61 29.10 -21.75
CA ALA A 181 9.81 29.71 -20.44
C ALA A 181 8.75 30.79 -20.19
N ALA A 182 7.65 30.47 -19.51
CA ALA A 182 6.92 31.40 -18.66
C ALA A 182 5.84 30.68 -17.83
N LEU A 183 5.72 31.09 -16.56
CA LEU A 183 4.60 30.85 -15.64
C LEU A 183 4.59 29.51 -14.88
N VAL A 184 5.36 29.42 -13.78
CA VAL A 184 4.81 29.13 -12.44
C VAL A 184 5.75 29.70 -11.37
N SER A 185 5.67 30.99 -11.07
CA SER A 185 6.18 31.59 -9.83
C SER A 185 5.00 31.77 -8.87
N GLY A 186 4.85 30.88 -7.89
CA GLY A 186 3.74 31.01 -6.95
C GLY A 186 3.54 29.84 -6.02
N TRP A 187 4.56 29.49 -5.22
CA TRP A 187 4.35 28.79 -3.96
C TRP A 187 5.12 29.54 -2.86
N PRO A 188 4.47 29.91 -1.74
CA PRO A 188 5.07 30.74 -0.70
C PRO A 188 6.18 29.97 0.03
N GLN A 189 7.36 30.59 0.12
CA GLN A 189 8.45 30.13 0.96
C GLN A 189 8.07 30.30 2.44
N ALA A 190 8.31 29.25 3.21
CA ALA A 190 8.17 29.23 4.66
C ALA A 190 9.03 30.32 5.30
N VAL A 191 8.43 31.17 6.12
CA VAL A 191 9.15 32.11 6.98
C VAL A 191 9.68 31.35 8.17
N ALA A 192 11.00 31.16 8.20
CA ALA A 192 11.74 30.67 9.35
C ALA A 192 11.71 31.71 10.48
N ALA A 193 11.46 31.22 11.69
CA ALA A 193 11.59 31.97 12.93
C ALA A 193 13.00 32.57 13.08
N ARG A 194 13.07 33.82 13.57
CA ARG A 194 14.25 34.36 14.23
C ARG A 194 13.84 34.93 15.58
N THR A 195 14.56 34.46 16.59
CA THR A 195 14.66 34.93 17.98
C THR A 195 15.49 36.22 18.07
N SER A 196 15.41 36.85 19.26
CA SER A 196 16.16 38.02 19.80
C SER A 196 15.73 39.38 19.23
N SER A 197 15.41 40.41 20.03
CA SER A 197 15.83 40.76 21.40
C SER A 197 14.68 41.40 22.17
#